data_AF-A0A1D9MFR8-F1
#
_entry.id   AF-A0A1D9MFR8-F1
#
_cell.length_a   1.000
_cell.length_b   1.000
_cell.length_c   1.000
_cell.angle_alpha   90.00
_cell.angle_beta   90.00
_cell.angle_gamma   90.00
#
_symmetry.space_group_name_H-M   'P 1'
#
loop_
_entity.id
_entity.type
_entity.pdbx_description
1 polymer ?
#
loop_
_entity_poly.entity_id
_entity_poly.type
_entity_poly.pdbx_seq_one_letter_code
_entity_poly.pdbx_strand_id
1 'polypeptide(L)'
;MFNGLLDLHVQDVFQLFRKGEVSITRFRTAKADYACFYGSRESLTIRKPDLMLRREERDRFEAATGFGGASGMKPAGGFHASADYQSVRCHGREFRLGPIQAQVVRILHAAAKQGDPWQSGKAVLSQAGSRSLKMADVFKSKKDWPLLIESNGRGAYRLAGL
;
A
#
# COMPACT_ATOMS: atom_id res chain seq x y z
N MET A 1 -5.82 -28.83 14.11
CA MET A 1 -6.53 -27.70 14.75
C MET A 1 -7.20 -26.91 13.64
N PHE A 2 -8.53 -26.80 13.65
CA PHE A 2 -9.32 -26.04 12.68
C PHE A 2 -9.46 -24.61 13.22
N ASN A 3 -8.99 -23.59 12.50
CA ASN A 3 -8.97 -22.20 12.97
C ASN A 3 -10.19 -21.38 12.51
N GLY A 4 -11.19 -22.01 11.89
CA GLY A 4 -12.44 -21.35 11.48
C GLY A 4 -12.40 -20.63 10.13
N LEU A 5 -11.25 -20.52 9.46
CA LEU A 5 -11.15 -19.90 8.14
C LEU A 5 -11.28 -20.95 7.04
N LEU A 6 -12.24 -20.74 6.14
CA LEU A 6 -12.55 -21.65 5.04
C LEU A 6 -12.60 -20.90 3.72
N ASP A 7 -11.93 -21.45 2.71
CA ASP A 7 -12.00 -20.90 1.37
C ASP A 7 -13.34 -21.28 0.73
N LEU A 8 -14.03 -20.28 0.19
CA LEU A 8 -15.29 -20.47 -0.52
C LEU A 8 -15.07 -20.90 -1.96
N HIS A 9 -16.01 -21.69 -2.47
CA HIS A 9 -16.01 -22.00 -3.89
C HIS A 9 -16.42 -20.77 -4.71
N VAL A 10 -15.88 -20.64 -5.92
CA VAL A 10 -16.16 -19.51 -6.82
C VAL A 10 -17.68 -19.36 -7.07
N GLN A 11 -18.39 -20.47 -7.18
CA GLN A 11 -19.86 -20.46 -7.34
C GLN A 11 -20.57 -19.87 -6.11
N ASP A 12 -20.14 -20.20 -4.90
CA ASP A 12 -20.73 -19.69 -3.66
C ASP A 12 -20.46 -18.20 -3.51
N VAL A 13 -19.24 -17.76 -3.85
CA VAL A 13 -18.88 -16.34 -3.91
C VAL A 13 -19.77 -15.59 -4.89
N PHE A 14 -19.98 -16.13 -6.10
CA PHE A 14 -20.85 -15.52 -7.08
C PHE A 14 -22.29 -15.37 -6.57
N GLN A 15 -22.85 -16.43 -5.96
CA GLN A 15 -24.19 -16.40 -5.37
C GLN A 15 -24.27 -15.40 -4.21
N LEU A 16 -23.26 -15.36 -3.35
CA LEU A 16 -23.15 -14.43 -2.23
C LEU A 16 -23.15 -12.97 -2.70
N PHE A 17 -22.39 -12.64 -3.74
CA PHE A 17 -22.38 -11.27 -4.25
C PHE A 17 -23.71 -10.87 -4.88
N ARG A 18 -24.39 -11.81 -5.54
CA ARG A 18 -25.70 -11.60 -6.21
C ARG A 18 -26.88 -11.53 -5.23
N LYS A 19 -26.91 -12.40 -4.22
CA LYS A 19 -28.06 -12.59 -3.30
C LYS A 19 -27.85 -11.98 -1.91
N GLY A 20 -26.63 -11.60 -1.57
CA GLY A 20 -26.27 -11.05 -0.25
C GLY A 20 -25.96 -12.10 0.81
N GLU A 21 -26.43 -13.34 0.61
CA GLU A 21 -26.10 -14.50 1.45
C GLU A 21 -26.05 -15.80 0.61
N VAL A 22 -25.34 -16.80 1.13
CA VAL A 22 -25.27 -18.15 0.57
C VAL A 22 -25.25 -19.17 1.70
N SER A 23 -25.93 -20.30 1.52
CA SER A 23 -25.83 -21.44 2.43
C SER A 23 -24.92 -22.48 1.82
N ILE A 24 -23.81 -22.77 2.48
CA ILE A 24 -22.83 -23.77 2.03
C ILE A 24 -22.98 -25.07 2.83
N THR A 25 -22.78 -26.20 2.16
CA THR A 25 -22.76 -27.54 2.78
C THR A 25 -21.40 -28.23 2.61
N ARG A 26 -20.56 -27.69 1.72
CA ARG A 26 -19.22 -28.18 1.38
C ARG A 26 -18.24 -27.03 1.35
N PHE A 27 -17.01 -27.28 1.76
CA PHE A 27 -15.92 -26.31 1.72
C PHE A 27 -14.59 -27.00 1.42
N ARG A 28 -13.65 -26.23 0.87
CA ARG A 28 -12.29 -26.75 0.61
C ARG A 28 -11.51 -26.83 1.90
N THR A 29 -10.64 -27.83 1.99
CA THR A 29 -9.67 -27.94 3.09
C THR A 29 -8.29 -28.21 2.55
N ALA A 30 -7.25 -27.87 3.32
CA ALA A 30 -5.88 -28.16 2.93
C ALA A 30 -5.56 -29.67 2.88
N LYS A 31 -6.38 -30.52 3.51
CA LYS A 31 -6.13 -31.97 3.66
C LYS A 31 -7.03 -32.84 2.77
N ALA A 32 -8.05 -32.27 2.14
CA ALA A 32 -9.01 -32.94 1.29
C ALA A 32 -9.66 -31.93 0.35
N ASP A 33 -9.91 -32.32 -0.90
CA ASP A 33 -10.51 -31.45 -1.91
C ASP A 33 -11.83 -30.83 -1.42
N TYR A 34 -12.64 -31.62 -0.69
CA TYR A 34 -13.90 -31.16 -0.11
C TYR A 34 -14.16 -31.79 1.26
N ALA A 35 -14.65 -30.99 2.19
CA ALA A 35 -15.20 -31.45 3.47
C ALA A 35 -16.66 -30.99 3.59
N CYS A 36 -17.45 -31.81 4.28
CA CYS A 36 -18.85 -31.54 4.61
C CYS A 36 -18.99 -31.37 6.13
N PHE A 37 -20.08 -30.76 6.56
CA PHE A 37 -20.45 -30.79 7.97
C PHE A 37 -20.82 -32.23 8.40
N TYR A 38 -20.50 -32.55 9.65
CA TYR A 38 -20.86 -33.83 10.28
C TYR A 38 -21.68 -33.53 11.54
N GLY A 39 -22.73 -34.31 11.81
CA GLY A 39 -23.65 -34.10 12.93
C GLY A 39 -24.87 -33.24 12.57
N SER A 40 -25.41 -32.50 13.54
CA SER A 40 -26.71 -31.80 13.44
C SER A 40 -26.71 -30.51 12.62
N ARG A 41 -25.55 -30.06 12.14
CA ARG A 41 -25.45 -28.83 11.34
C ARG A 41 -25.34 -29.21 9.88
N GLU A 42 -26.41 -29.02 9.13
CA GLU A 42 -26.46 -29.42 7.71
C GLU A 42 -25.86 -28.36 6.78
N SER A 43 -25.81 -27.09 7.22
CA SER A 43 -25.28 -25.99 6.41
C SER A 43 -24.79 -24.80 7.23
N LEU A 44 -24.04 -23.92 6.58
CA LEU A 44 -23.56 -22.65 7.11
C LEU A 44 -23.99 -21.51 6.19
N THR A 45 -24.81 -20.61 6.71
CA THR A 45 -25.14 -19.36 6.03
C THR A 45 -24.00 -18.35 6.19
N ILE A 46 -23.57 -17.79 5.07
CA ILE A 46 -22.47 -16.83 4.97
C ILE A 46 -22.99 -15.56 4.31
N ARG A 47 -22.61 -14.42 4.86
CA ARG A 47 -22.93 -13.09 4.37
C ARG A 47 -21.65 -12.34 4.03
N LYS A 48 -21.78 -11.23 3.30
CA LYS A 48 -20.63 -10.39 2.91
C LYS A 48 -19.75 -9.96 4.10
N PRO A 49 -20.29 -9.61 5.29
CA PRO A 49 -19.45 -9.28 6.45
C PRO A 49 -18.61 -10.43 7.00
N ASP A 50 -19.00 -11.68 6.71
CA ASP A 50 -18.29 -12.87 7.16
C ASP A 50 -17.08 -13.19 6.27
N LEU A 51 -16.95 -12.51 5.12
CA LEU A 51 -15.83 -12.69 4.21
C LEU A 51 -14.59 -12.00 4.75
N MET A 52 -13.51 -12.78 4.86
CA MET A 52 -12.18 -12.27 5.14
C MET A 52 -11.30 -12.42 3.91
N LEU A 53 -10.58 -11.36 3.55
CA LEU A 53 -9.54 -11.40 2.53
C LEU A 53 -8.19 -11.60 3.21
N ARG A 54 -7.42 -12.59 2.75
CA ARG A 54 -6.04 -12.79 3.23
C ARG A 54 -5.21 -11.57 2.86
N ARG A 55 -4.35 -11.15 3.79
CA ARG A 55 -3.45 -10.00 3.55
C ARG A 55 -2.55 -10.25 2.35
N GLU A 56 -1.96 -11.44 2.23
CA GLU A 56 -1.09 -11.77 1.09
C GLU A 56 -1.84 -11.65 -0.25
N GLU A 57 -3.10 -12.10 -0.28
CA GLU A 57 -3.93 -12.10 -1.48
C GLU A 57 -4.34 -10.68 -1.89
N ARG A 58 -4.65 -9.83 -0.91
CA ARG A 58 -4.85 -8.39 -1.10
C ARG A 58 -3.58 -7.74 -1.64
N ASP A 59 -2.46 -7.91 -0.96
CA ASP A 59 -1.20 -7.25 -1.30
C ASP A 59 -0.74 -7.65 -2.72
N ARG A 60 -0.89 -8.92 -3.10
CA ARG A 60 -0.67 -9.42 -4.48
C ARG A 60 -1.60 -8.76 -5.50
N PHE A 61 -2.90 -8.63 -5.20
CA PHE A 61 -3.88 -8.01 -6.10
C PHE A 61 -3.61 -6.51 -6.27
N GLU A 62 -3.33 -5.78 -5.18
CA GLU A 62 -3.02 -4.35 -5.22
C GLU A 62 -1.74 -4.08 -6.02
N ALA A 63 -0.70 -4.91 -5.85
CA ALA A 63 0.53 -4.81 -6.62
C ALA A 63 0.32 -5.09 -8.12
N ALA A 64 -0.51 -6.08 -8.45
CA ALA A 64 -0.77 -6.47 -9.84
C ALA A 64 -1.68 -5.49 -10.60
N THR A 65 -2.62 -4.83 -9.90
CA THR A 65 -3.68 -4.02 -10.53
C THR A 65 -3.56 -2.52 -10.25
N GLY A 66 -2.72 -2.11 -9.31
CA GLY A 66 -2.68 -0.74 -8.80
C GLY A 66 -3.95 -0.33 -8.03
N PHE A 67 -4.89 -1.25 -7.83
CA PHE A 67 -6.14 -1.00 -7.12
C PHE A 67 -5.85 -0.83 -5.64
N GLY A 68 -6.27 0.29 -5.06
CA GLY A 68 -6.01 0.63 -3.66
C GLY A 68 -7.26 0.90 -2.85
N GLY A 69 -8.36 0.16 -3.12
CA GLY A 69 -9.62 0.22 -2.36
C GLY A 69 -10.36 1.57 -2.33
N ALA A 70 -11.66 1.55 -2.08
CA ALA A 70 -12.49 2.75 -1.91
C ALA A 70 -12.48 3.33 -0.49
N SER A 71 -11.82 2.66 0.48
CA SER A 71 -11.65 3.17 1.84
C SER A 71 -10.19 3.58 2.03
N GLY A 72 -9.96 4.87 2.26
CA GLY A 72 -8.65 5.49 2.44
C GLY A 72 -7.85 5.04 3.68
N MET A 73 -8.05 3.82 4.18
CA MET A 73 -7.22 3.18 5.21
C MET A 73 -6.22 2.23 4.55
N LYS A 74 -5.33 2.79 3.73
CA LYS A 74 -4.06 2.12 3.38
C LYS A 74 -3.19 2.04 4.65
N PRO A 75 -2.40 0.98 4.85
CA PRO A 75 -1.64 0.77 6.08
C PRO A 75 -0.86 2.03 6.44
N ALA A 76 -0.97 2.41 7.71
CA ALA A 76 -0.27 3.55 8.28
C ALA A 76 1.23 3.49 7.90
N GLY A 77 1.69 4.49 7.16
CA GLY A 77 3.11 4.90 7.17
C GLY A 77 3.97 4.59 5.94
N GLY A 78 3.56 3.75 4.99
CA GLY A 78 4.46 3.37 3.87
C GLY A 78 4.61 4.43 2.78
N PHE A 79 5.84 4.72 2.36
CA PHE A 79 6.14 5.53 1.18
C PHE A 79 5.80 4.79 -0.13
N HIS A 80 5.08 5.45 -1.03
CA HIS A 80 4.74 4.94 -2.36
C HIS A 80 4.93 6.03 -3.40
N ALA A 81 5.44 5.69 -4.58
CA ALA A 81 5.62 6.64 -5.69
C ALA A 81 5.21 6.02 -7.02
N SER A 82 4.66 6.83 -7.93
CA SER A 82 4.51 6.49 -9.34
C SER A 82 5.87 6.25 -9.99
N ALA A 83 5.90 5.58 -11.14
CA ALA A 83 7.15 5.26 -11.85
C ALA A 83 7.99 6.52 -12.16
N ASP A 84 7.33 7.65 -12.43
CA ASP A 84 7.95 8.94 -12.71
C ASP A 84 8.17 9.81 -11.45
N TYR A 85 7.68 9.39 -10.29
CA TYR A 85 7.69 10.10 -9.01
C TYR A 85 6.88 11.42 -9.00
N GLN A 86 6.01 11.66 -9.99
CA GLN A 86 5.15 12.85 -9.99
C GLN A 86 3.95 12.71 -9.06
N SER A 87 3.51 11.49 -8.74
CA SER A 87 2.55 11.22 -7.67
C SER A 87 3.22 10.39 -6.59
N VAL A 88 3.26 10.93 -5.37
CA VAL A 88 3.91 10.32 -4.23
C VAL A 88 2.96 10.31 -3.06
N ARG A 89 2.85 9.18 -2.36
CA ARG A 89 2.07 9.05 -1.14
C ARG A 89 2.99 8.72 0.03
N CYS A 90 2.95 9.54 1.07
CA CYS A 90 3.72 9.35 2.30
C CYS A 90 2.89 9.76 3.52
N HIS A 91 2.96 8.99 4.61
CA HIS A 91 2.16 9.21 5.83
C HIS A 91 0.66 9.46 5.56
N GLY A 92 0.10 8.73 4.59
CA GLY A 92 -1.31 8.87 4.20
C GLY A 92 -1.63 10.11 3.34
N ARG A 93 -0.68 11.01 3.09
CA ARG A 93 -0.83 12.21 2.25
C ARG A 93 -0.33 11.97 0.84
N GLU A 94 -1.02 12.56 -0.13
CA GLU A 94 -0.61 12.55 -1.54
C GLU A 94 0.04 13.88 -1.92
N PHE A 95 1.16 13.79 -2.62
CA PHE A 95 1.94 14.90 -3.15
C PHE A 95 2.00 14.77 -4.67
N ARG A 96 1.56 15.84 -5.35
CA ARG A 96 1.82 16.01 -6.79
C ARG A 96 3.08 16.84 -6.99
N LEU A 97 4.10 16.27 -7.60
CA LEU A 97 5.43 16.85 -7.70
C LEU A 97 5.73 17.29 -9.13
N GLY A 98 6.39 18.44 -9.27
CA GLY A 98 6.99 18.83 -10.55
C GLY A 98 8.25 18.01 -10.87
N PRO A 99 8.79 18.09 -12.09
CA PRO A 99 9.91 17.24 -12.53
C PRO A 99 11.14 17.28 -11.61
N ILE A 100 11.55 18.48 -11.18
CA ILE A 100 12.70 18.66 -10.26
C ILE A 100 12.38 18.08 -8.87
N GLN A 101 11.17 18.31 -8.36
CA GLN A 101 10.73 17.75 -7.07
C GLN A 101 10.71 16.22 -7.11
N ALA A 102 10.16 15.64 -8.18
CA ALA A 102 10.11 14.20 -8.41
C ALA A 102 11.52 13.60 -8.48
N GLN A 103 12.45 14.28 -9.16
CA GLN A 103 13.85 13.87 -9.23
C GLN A 103 14.54 13.86 -7.88
N VAL A 104 14.34 14.91 -7.05
CA VAL A 104 14.84 14.96 -5.68
C VAL A 104 14.34 13.76 -4.87
N VAL A 105 13.03 13.50 -4.88
CA VAL A 105 12.43 12.39 -4.13
C VAL A 105 12.97 11.05 -4.61
N ARG A 106 13.19 10.88 -5.92
CA ARG A 106 13.78 9.66 -6.49
C ARG A 106 15.20 9.41 -5.99
N ILE A 107 16.03 10.45 -5.92
CA ILE A 107 17.42 10.35 -5.42
C ILE A 107 17.41 9.94 -3.94
N LEU A 108 16.59 10.61 -3.11
CA LEU A 108 16.48 10.29 -1.69
C LEU A 108 15.94 8.87 -1.45
N HIS A 109 14.95 8.45 -2.24
CA HIS A 109 14.41 7.09 -2.15
C HIS A 109 15.45 6.04 -2.53
N ALA A 110 16.24 6.27 -3.59
CA ALA A 110 17.31 5.36 -3.99
C ALA A 110 18.38 5.24 -2.90
N ALA A 111 18.78 6.35 -2.29
CA ALA A 111 19.76 6.36 -1.20
C ALA A 111 19.25 5.61 0.04
N ALA A 112 17.97 5.80 0.41
CA ALA A 112 17.34 5.04 1.48
C ALA A 112 17.36 3.52 1.21
N LYS A 113 17.07 3.09 -0.03
CA LYS A 113 17.15 1.67 -0.43
C LYS A 113 18.57 1.09 -0.36
N GLN A 114 19.58 1.93 -0.51
CA GLN A 114 20.99 1.54 -0.42
C GLN A 114 21.51 1.53 1.02
N GLY A 115 20.69 1.91 2.01
CA GLY A 115 21.08 1.96 3.42
C GLY A 115 21.76 3.27 3.84
N ASP A 116 21.86 4.25 2.95
CA ASP A 116 22.39 5.59 3.25
C ASP A 116 21.31 6.66 3.05
N PRO A 117 20.32 6.76 3.96
CA PRO A 117 19.15 7.61 3.76
C PRO A 117 19.46 9.11 3.83
N TRP A 118 20.52 9.51 4.56
CA TRP A 118 20.84 10.92 4.80
C TRP A 118 21.75 11.48 3.73
N GLN A 119 21.20 12.28 2.83
CA GLN A 119 21.91 12.81 1.68
C GLN A 119 22.14 14.32 1.78
N SER A 120 23.29 14.79 1.30
CA SER A 120 23.59 16.22 1.26
C SER A 120 22.61 16.97 0.36
N GLY A 121 21.89 17.95 0.91
CA GLY A 121 20.88 18.71 0.17
C GLY A 121 21.45 19.40 -1.06
N LYS A 122 22.68 19.93 -0.96
CA LYS A 122 23.37 20.55 -2.11
C LYS A 122 23.64 19.53 -3.22
N ALA A 123 24.12 18.34 -2.86
CA ALA A 123 24.41 17.28 -3.83
C ALA A 123 23.11 16.79 -4.51
N VAL A 124 22.07 16.52 -3.72
CA VAL A 124 20.76 16.08 -4.21
C VAL A 124 20.14 17.12 -5.15
N LEU A 125 20.17 18.40 -4.78
CA LEU A 125 19.61 19.48 -5.61
C LEU A 125 20.40 19.65 -6.92
N SER A 126 21.73 19.57 -6.86
CA SER A 126 22.57 19.65 -8.07
C SER A 126 22.33 18.46 -8.99
N GLN A 127 22.29 17.25 -8.44
CA GLN A 127 22.01 16.03 -9.20
C GLN A 127 20.59 16.04 -9.77
N ALA A 128 19.65 16.67 -9.08
CA ALA A 128 18.29 16.83 -9.56
C ALA A 128 18.14 17.90 -10.66
N GLY A 129 19.20 18.63 -11.01
CA GLY A 129 19.14 19.73 -11.98
C GLY A 129 18.42 20.97 -11.45
N SER A 130 18.31 21.13 -10.12
CA SER A 130 17.68 22.30 -9.51
C SER A 130 18.54 23.54 -9.69
N ARG A 131 17.91 24.67 -10.05
CA ARG A 131 18.54 26.00 -10.00
C ARG A 131 18.58 26.58 -8.59
N SER A 132 17.74 26.07 -7.69
CA SER A 132 17.69 26.49 -6.29
C SER A 132 18.71 25.72 -5.45
N LEU A 133 19.35 26.43 -4.53
CA LEU A 133 20.34 25.89 -3.59
C LEU A 133 19.71 25.40 -2.26
N LYS A 134 18.42 25.66 -2.04
CA LYS A 134 17.71 25.31 -0.81
C LYS A 134 16.54 24.38 -1.12
N MET A 135 16.39 23.33 -0.31
CA MET A 135 15.29 22.37 -0.43
C MET A 135 13.93 23.05 -0.29
N ALA A 136 13.82 23.99 0.67
CA ALA A 136 12.62 24.76 0.91
C ALA A 136 12.17 25.56 -0.32
N ASP A 137 13.09 26.10 -1.12
CA ASP A 137 12.75 26.88 -2.32
C ASP A 137 12.17 25.99 -3.43
N VAL A 138 12.66 24.75 -3.55
CA VAL A 138 12.15 23.76 -4.52
C VAL A 138 10.75 23.30 -4.15
N PHE A 139 10.48 23.11 -2.85
CA PHE A 139 9.20 22.60 -2.35
C PHE A 139 8.25 23.67 -1.81
N LYS A 140 8.56 24.96 -1.96
CA LYS A 140 7.76 26.08 -1.41
C LYS A 140 6.28 26.07 -1.79
N SER A 141 5.95 25.49 -2.95
CA SER A 141 4.56 25.36 -3.41
C SER A 141 3.75 24.28 -2.67
N LYS A 142 4.40 23.47 -1.82
CA LYS A 142 3.80 22.36 -1.06
C LYS A 142 3.93 22.67 0.42
N LYS A 143 2.88 23.19 1.06
CA LYS A 143 2.91 23.57 2.49
C LYS A 143 3.36 22.44 3.41
N ASP A 144 3.01 21.21 3.05
CA ASP A 144 3.25 20.00 3.85
C ASP A 144 4.52 19.23 3.46
N TRP A 145 5.41 19.80 2.65
CA TRP A 145 6.61 19.11 2.19
C TRP A 145 7.54 18.57 3.29
N PRO A 146 7.63 19.16 4.51
CA PRO A 146 8.46 18.58 5.58
C PRO A 146 7.97 17.21 6.06
N LEU A 147 6.72 16.84 5.75
CA LEU A 147 6.19 15.50 6.00
C LEU A 147 6.64 14.48 4.95
N LEU A 148 7.24 14.93 3.85
CA LEU A 148 7.77 14.10 2.79
C LEU A 148 9.29 13.98 2.87
N ILE A 149 9.97 15.06 3.28
CA ILE A 149 11.44 15.13 3.34
C ILE A 149 11.84 15.66 4.72
N GLU A 150 12.58 14.85 5.46
CA GLU A 150 13.15 15.22 6.75
C GLU A 150 14.49 15.92 6.58
N SER A 151 14.77 16.89 7.44
CA SER A 151 16.05 17.60 7.54
C SER A 151 16.70 17.31 8.89
N ASN A 152 18.01 17.05 8.90
CA ASN A 152 18.76 16.93 10.15
C ASN A 152 19.23 18.28 10.74
N GLY A 153 18.82 19.40 10.14
CA GLY A 153 19.26 20.76 10.54
C GLY A 153 20.70 21.10 10.18
N ARG A 154 21.48 20.17 9.61
CA ARG A 154 22.89 20.35 9.20
C ARG A 154 23.08 20.29 7.68
N GLY A 155 21.99 20.44 6.93
CA GLY A 155 22.01 20.44 5.46
C GLY A 155 21.92 19.05 4.82
N ALA A 156 21.72 17.98 5.60
CA ALA A 156 21.38 16.67 5.07
C ALA A 156 19.87 16.43 5.15
N TYR A 157 19.35 15.72 4.16
CA TYR A 157 17.95 15.42 3.98
C TYR A 157 17.75 13.94 3.70
N ARG A 158 16.64 13.39 4.17
CA ARG A 158 16.20 12.04 3.84
C ARG A 158 14.73 12.02 3.52
N LEU A 159 14.28 10.92 2.95
CA LEU A 159 12.87 10.70 2.71
C LEU A 159 12.17 10.29 4.01
N ALA A 160 11.02 10.92 4.29
CA ALA A 160 10.22 10.59 5.48
C ALA A 160 9.52 9.23 5.29
N GLY A 161 9.42 8.44 6.36
CA GLY A 161 8.65 7.18 6.35
C GLY A 161 9.33 5.97 5.70
N LEU A 162 10.67 5.97 5.58
CA LEU A 162 11.50 4.84 5.15
C LEU A 162 12.56 4.48 6.19
#